data_AF-A0A935VU15-F1
#
_entry.id   AF-A0A935VU15-F1
#
_cell.length_a   1.000
_cell.length_b   1.000
_cell.length_c   1.000
_cell.angle_alpha   90.00
_cell.angle_beta   90.00
_cell.angle_gamma   90.00
#
_symmetry.space_group_name_H-M   'P 1'
#
loop_
_entity.id
_entity.type
_entity.pdbx_description
1 polymer ?
#
loop_
_entity_poly.entity_id
_entity_poly.type
_entity_poly.pdbx_seq_one_letter_code
_entity_poly.pdbx_strand_id
1 'polypeptide(L)' 'MSTDEKLKIMAATVKPIINLLQKRQGNKIDALKAYDVIDGDPEIKKIREIEAVKLRHEVEILKDLIDIVTAMYPNG' A
#
# COMPACT_ATOMS: atom_id res chain seq x y z
N MET A 1 22.84 -7.65 24.82
CA MET A 1 21.68 -8.04 24.01
C MET A 1 22.02 -9.27 23.21
N SER A 2 21.29 -10.35 23.45
CA SER A 2 21.39 -11.59 22.67
C SER A 2 20.93 -11.38 21.23
N THR A 3 21.32 -12.29 20.34
CA THR A 3 20.85 -12.31 18.95
C THR A 3 19.32 -12.41 18.87
N ASP A 4 18.70 -13.16 19.78
CA ASP A 4 17.25 -13.32 19.85
C ASP A 4 16.53 -12.03 20.26
N GLU A 5 17.10 -11.26 21.18
CA GLU A 5 16.57 -9.94 21.56
C GLU A 5 16.69 -8.95 20.40
N LYS A 6 17.80 -8.99 19.63
CA LYS A 6 17.97 -8.17 18.41
C LYS A 6 16.90 -8.51 17.37
N LEU A 7 16.66 -9.79 17.11
CA LEU A 7 15.64 -10.25 16.17
C LEU A 7 14.23 -9.83 16.58
N LYS A 8 13.89 -9.94 17.87
CA LYS A 8 12.58 -9.51 18.40
C LYS A 8 12.36 -8.00 18.27
N ILE A 9 13.38 -7.18 18.53
CA ILE A 9 13.29 -5.72 18.37
C ILE A 9 13.12 -5.35 16.89
N MET A 10 13.82 -6.05 15.99
CA MET A 10 13.68 -5.82 14.55
C MET A 10 12.27 -6.19 14.06
N ALA A 11 11.76 -7.37 14.42
CA ALA A 11 10.39 -7.80 14.12
C ALA A 11 9.34 -6.79 14.64
N ALA A 12 9.47 -6.37 15.90
CA ALA A 12 8.59 -5.37 16.51
C ALA A 12 8.63 -4.00 15.81
N THR A 13 9.73 -3.67 15.13
CA THR A 13 9.89 -2.41 14.39
C THR A 13 9.35 -2.51 12.96
N VAL A 14 9.47 -3.68 12.33
CA VAL A 14 9.04 -3.93 10.94
C VAL A 14 7.52 -4.07 10.83
N LYS A 15 6.88 -4.72 11.80
CA LYS A 15 5.42 -4.94 11.79
C LYS A 15 4.60 -3.64 11.69
N PRO A 16 4.89 -2.56 12.45
CA PRO A 16 4.24 -1.27 12.26
C PRO A 16 4.43 -0.67 10.86
N ILE A 17 5.60 -0.87 10.24
CA ILE A 17 5.88 -0.37 8.89
C ILE A 17 4.99 -1.10 7.87
N ILE A 18 4.94 -2.43 7.94
CA ILE A 18 4.05 -3.23 7.07
C ILE A 18 2.59 -2.80 7.26
N ASN A 19 2.12 -2.63 8.50
CA ASN A 19 0.75 -2.18 8.78
C ASN A 19 0.46 -0.80 8.19
N LEU A 20 1.41 0.14 8.24
CA LEU A 20 1.26 1.47 7.65
C LEU A 20 1.20 1.41 6.12
N LEU A 21 2.03 0.57 5.49
CA LEU A 21 2.02 0.35 4.05
C LEU A 21 0.69 -0.27 3.59
N GLN A 22 0.21 -1.31 4.28
CA GLN A 22 -1.07 -1.95 4.01
C GLN A 22 -2.24 -0.97 4.18
N LYS A 23 -2.23 -0.15 5.24
CA LYS A 23 -3.24 0.91 5.42
C LYS A 23 -3.23 1.90 4.27
N ARG A 24 -2.05 2.34 3.82
CA ARG A 24 -1.92 3.25 2.68
C ARG A 24 -2.44 2.59 1.40
N GLN A 25 -2.11 1.33 1.17
CA GLN A 25 -2.60 0.57 0.01
C GLN A 25 -4.13 0.47 0.02
N GLY A 26 -4.72 0.13 1.17
CA GLY A 26 -6.18 0.09 1.36
C GLY A 26 -6.85 1.42 1.05
N ASN A 27 -6.32 2.54 1.55
CA ASN A 27 -6.86 3.87 1.24
C ASN A 27 -6.87 4.18 -0.26
N LYS A 28 -5.86 3.73 -1.01
CA LYS A 28 -5.76 3.93 -2.46
C LYS A 28 -6.76 3.06 -3.22
N ILE A 29 -6.95 1.82 -2.77
CA ILE A 29 -7.99 0.91 -3.30
C ILE A 29 -9.39 1.48 -3.06
N ASP A 30 -9.65 2.05 -1.88
CA ASP A 30 -10.95 2.65 -1.58
C ASP A 30 -11.19 3.92 -2.40
N ALA A 31 -10.15 4.73 -2.64
CA ALA A 31 -10.22 5.85 -3.57
C ALA A 31 -10.53 5.40 -5.01
N LEU A 32 -9.94 4.29 -5.47
CA LEU A 32 -10.26 3.70 -6.78
C LEU A 32 -11.74 3.32 -6.88
N LYS A 33 -12.27 2.62 -5.88
CA LYS A 33 -13.70 2.23 -5.85
C LYS A 33 -14.62 3.45 -5.89
N ALA A 34 -14.22 4.57 -5.28
CA ALA A 34 -15.02 5.80 -5.32
C ALA A 34 -15.15 6.40 -6.74
N TYR A 35 -14.19 6.12 -7.64
CA TYR A 35 -14.27 6.58 -9.03
C TYR A 35 -15.23 5.76 -9.91
N ASP A 36 -15.48 4.49 -9.56
CA ASP A 36 -16.36 3.59 -10.33
C ASP A 36 -17.87 3.93 -10.20
N VAL A 37 -18.26 4.73 -9.21
CA VAL A 37 -19.68 4.86 -8.78
C VAL A 37 -20.40 6.07 -9.38
N ILE A 38 -19.74 6.95 -10.13
CA ILE A 38 -20.33 8.24 -10.51
C ILE A 38 -20.40 8.41 -12.04
N ASP A 39 -21.63 8.32 -12.55
CA ASP A 39 -21.96 8.73 -13.92
C ASP A 39 -21.86 10.25 -14.06
N GLY A 40 -21.44 10.74 -15.23
CA GLY A 40 -21.16 12.16 -15.40
C GLY A 40 -20.45 12.55 -16.70
N ASP A 41 -20.11 13.84 -16.77
CA ASP A 41 -19.50 14.52 -17.91
C ASP A 41 -18.28 13.77 -18.48
N PRO A 42 -18.14 13.65 -19.83
CA PRO A 42 -17.04 12.94 -20.47
C PRO A 42 -15.63 13.44 -20.09
N GLU A 43 -15.47 14.74 -19.84
CA GLU A 43 -14.19 15.33 -19.45
C GLU A 43 -13.85 15.01 -18.00
N ILE A 44 -14.86 14.99 -17.12
CA ILE A 44 -14.71 14.50 -15.74
C ILE A 44 -14.34 13.01 -15.74
N LYS A 45 -14.96 12.20 -16.60
CA LYS A 45 -14.60 10.77 -16.76
C LYS A 45 -13.15 10.59 -17.18
N LYS A 46 -12.67 11.37 -18.16
CA LYS A 46 -11.28 11.33 -18.62
C LYS A 46 -10.29 11.70 -17.52
N ILE A 47 -10.56 12.76 -16.75
CA ILE A 47 -9.71 13.16 -15.63
C ILE A 47 -9.66 12.06 -14.57
N ARG A 48 -10.80 11.45 -14.23
CA ARG A 48 -10.87 10.35 -13.27
C ARG A 48 -10.13 9.10 -13.74
N GLU A 49 -10.20 8.75 -15.02
CA GLU A 49 -9.44 7.62 -15.58
C GLU A 49 -7.93 7.86 -15.42
N ILE A 50 -7.46 9.09 -15.67
CA ILE A 50 -6.05 9.45 -15.48
C ILE A 50 -5.63 9.31 -14.01
N GLU A 51 -6.45 9.83 -13.08
CA GLU A 51 -6.17 9.70 -11.64
C GLU A 51 -6.27 8.24 -11.17
N ALA A 52 -7.21 7.44 -11.72
CA ALA A 52 -7.32 6.02 -11.43
C ALA A 52 -6.08 5.24 -11.90
N VAL A 53 -5.52 5.57 -13.07
CA VAL A 53 -4.25 4.98 -13.52
C VAL A 53 -3.11 5.29 -12.54
N LYS A 54 -3.00 6.54 -12.07
CA LYS A 54 -1.99 6.91 -11.06
C LYS A 54 -2.19 6.15 -9.75
N LEU A 55 -3.42 6.04 -9.26
CA LEU A 55 -3.72 5.29 -8.04
C LEU A 55 -3.42 3.79 -8.19
N ARG A 56 -3.75 3.18 -9.33
CA ARG A 56 -3.39 1.78 -9.62
C ARG A 56 -1.88 1.58 -9.57
N HIS A 57 -1.12 2.50 -10.15
CA HIS A 57 0.34 2.45 -10.09
C HIS A 57 0.87 2.58 -8.65
N GLU A 58 0.33 3.50 -7.84
CA GLU A 58 0.68 3.63 -6.44
C GLU A 58 0.34 2.38 -5.60
N VAL A 59 -0.77 1.70 -5.91
CA VAL A 59 -1.16 0.44 -5.27
C VAL A 59 -0.13 -0.66 -5.53
N GLU A 60 0.35 -0.79 -6.78
CA GLU A 60 1.39 -1.76 -7.13
C GLU A 60 2.72 -1.42 -6.46
N ILE A 61 3.14 -0.15 -6.42
CA ILE A 61 4.34 0.26 -5.68
C ILE A 61 4.23 -0.12 -4.20
N LEU A 62 3.08 0.14 -3.57
CA LEU A 62 2.86 -0.21 -2.17
C LEU A 62 2.89 -1.73 -1.94
N LYS A 63 2.39 -2.50 -2.90
CA LYS A 63 2.45 -3.97 -2.89
C LYS A 63 3.89 -4.45 -2.94
N ASP A 64 4.68 -3.96 -3.90
CA ASP A 64 6.09 -4.31 -4.05
C ASP A 64 6.88 -3.95 -2.79
N LEU A 65 6.62 -2.80 -2.18
CA LEU A 65 7.27 -2.40 -0.94
C LEU A 65 6.91 -3.32 0.23
N ILE A 66 5.65 -3.76 0.35
CA ILE A 66 5.23 -4.74 1.36
C ILE A 66 5.97 -6.07 1.14
N ASP A 67 6.03 -6.53 -0.10
CA ASP A 67 6.69 -7.79 -0.46
C ASP A 67 8.20 -7.73 -0.18
N ILE A 68 8.87 -6.62 -0.52
CA ILE A 68 10.29 -6.38 -0.22
C ILE A 68 10.53 -6.42 1.29
N VAL A 69 9.75 -5.66 2.07
CA VAL A 69 9.93 -5.59 3.53
C VAL A 69 9.67 -6.96 4.16
N THR A 70 8.67 -7.71 3.68
CA THR A 70 8.36 -9.06 4.14
C THR A 70 9.48 -10.04 3.81
N ALA A 71 10.04 -9.98 2.60
CA ALA A 71 11.14 -10.84 2.18
C ALA A 71 12.45 -10.55 2.95
N MET A 72 12.69 -9.29 3.31
CA MET A 72 13.84 -8.89 4.14
C MET A 72 13.70 -9.36 5.60
N TYR A 73 12.47 -9.55 6.07
CA TYR A 73 12.17 -9.91 7.46
C TYR A 73 11.09 -11.01 7.55
N PRO A 74 11.39 -12.24 7.10
CA PRO A 74 10.41 -13.32 7.02
C PRO A 74 9.90 -13.81 8.40
N ASN A 75 10.56 -13.40 9.48
CA ASN A 75 10.23 -13.73 10.87
C ASN A 75 9.70 -12.51 11.66
N GLY A 76 9.29 -11.43 10.96
CA GLY A 76 8.75 -10.20 11.54
C GLY A 76 7.34 -10.30 12.11
#